data_AF-A0A944Y5M9-F1
#
_entry.id   AF-A0A944Y5M9-F1
#
_cell.length_a   1.000
_cell.length_b   1.000
_cell.length_c   1.000
_cell.angle_alpha   90.00
_cell.angle_beta   90.00
_cell.angle_gamma   90.00
#
_symmetry.space_group_name_H-M   'P 1'
#
loop_
_entity.id
_entity.type
_entity.pdbx_description
1 polymer ?
#
loop_
_entity_poly.entity_id
_entity_poly.type
_entity_poly.pdbx_seq_one_letter_code
_entity_poly.pdbx_strand_id
1 'polypeptide(L)'
;MKNLLLPVLAVLIISAPAMAQNFEIRKRLQVKVRKLSTKVMRKTQMNSTTLTIRELRQLKRTLERANNILDGLAPVPGPGPIPTPIPVPVPTLKCAQDLQSNFQAAFSKVKTFAYASSGLDLSSSAATSFAQTWTQQYQCATADRYINDFKYLKKFAYASAGLDLSSSAATSYAKNKVDSFCSSYDLSGEFSKAYKFAYSSGGLDYSSSRARQYAKDQVEPQAFGCRNFDNF
;
A
#
# COMPACT_ATOMS: atom_id res chain seq x y z
N MET A 1 14.02 15.13 -14.96
CA MET A 1 15.29 14.62 -15.53
C MET A 1 16.02 13.86 -14.43
N LYS A 2 15.93 12.52 -14.45
CA LYS A 2 17.03 11.61 -14.84
C LYS A 2 18.25 11.75 -13.90
N ASN A 3 18.41 10.88 -12.90
CA ASN A 3 18.93 9.51 -12.95
C ASN A 3 20.46 9.42 -12.78
N LEU A 4 20.83 8.47 -11.89
CA LEU A 4 21.92 7.49 -11.97
C LEU A 4 23.12 7.60 -10.98
N LEU A 5 23.38 6.43 -10.35
CA LEU A 5 24.68 5.78 -10.06
C LEU A 5 25.38 5.96 -8.69
N LEU A 6 25.23 4.93 -7.84
CA LEU A 6 26.34 4.15 -7.22
C LEU A 6 27.37 3.71 -8.30
N PRO A 7 28.62 3.23 -8.04
CA PRO A 7 29.31 2.84 -6.77
C PRO A 7 30.84 3.17 -6.73
N VAL A 8 31.59 2.45 -5.85
CA VAL A 8 33.04 2.10 -5.89
C VAL A 8 33.94 2.81 -4.86
N LEU A 9 34.37 2.08 -3.82
CA LEU A 9 35.78 1.70 -3.66
C LEU A 9 35.93 0.56 -2.63
N ALA A 10 35.96 -0.66 -3.15
CA ALA A 10 36.78 -1.76 -2.64
C ALA A 10 38.12 -1.65 -3.43
N VAL A 11 39.33 -2.06 -3.05
CA VAL A 11 39.90 -3.05 -2.14
C VAL A 11 41.40 -2.64 -1.93
N LEU A 12 42.09 -3.30 -0.99
CA LEU A 12 43.53 -3.68 -0.99
C LEU A 12 44.59 -2.68 -0.53
N ILE A 13 45.22 -2.96 0.62
CA ILE A 13 46.69 -2.87 0.77
C ILE A 13 47.20 -4.06 1.61
N ILE A 14 48.21 -4.73 1.05
CA ILE A 14 49.01 -5.86 1.54
C ILE A 14 50.07 -5.40 2.57
N SER A 15 50.27 -6.23 3.60
CA SER A 15 51.43 -6.36 4.51
C SER A 15 52.17 -5.09 5.01
N ALA A 16 51.83 -4.66 6.22
CA ALA A 16 52.71 -3.99 7.19
C ALA A 16 52.29 -4.50 8.60
N PRO A 17 53.18 -4.60 9.60
CA PRO A 17 52.91 -5.37 10.82
C PRO A 17 51.61 -4.89 11.47
N ALA A 18 50.67 -5.83 11.62
CA ALA A 18 49.25 -5.63 11.90
C ALA A 18 48.92 -4.80 13.17
N MET A 19 49.93 -4.45 13.98
CA MET A 19 49.79 -3.58 15.14
C MET A 19 49.78 -2.08 14.79
N ALA A 20 50.59 -1.62 13.83
CA ALA A 20 50.65 -0.19 13.46
C ALA A 20 49.41 0.24 12.64
N GLN A 21 48.92 -0.63 11.76
CA GLN A 21 47.68 -0.41 11.02
C GLN A 21 46.46 -0.39 11.95
N ASN A 22 46.45 -1.24 13.00
CA ASN A 22 45.37 -1.25 13.99
C ASN A 22 45.25 0.06 14.76
N PHE A 23 46.36 0.68 15.14
CA PHE A 23 46.36 1.94 15.89
C PHE A 23 45.84 3.11 15.06
N GLU A 24 46.28 3.22 13.81
CA GLU A 24 45.87 4.28 12.90
C GLU A 24 44.40 4.13 12.46
N ILE A 25 43.94 2.90 12.25
CA ILE A 25 42.53 2.58 12.00
C ILE A 25 41.67 2.92 13.22
N ARG A 26 42.11 2.59 14.45
CA ARG A 26 41.42 2.94 15.69
C ARG A 26 41.32 4.46 15.90
N LYS A 27 42.40 5.22 15.66
CA LYS A 27 42.36 6.69 15.73
C LYS A 27 41.39 7.29 14.72
N ARG A 28 41.41 6.82 13.47
CA ARG A 28 40.48 7.27 12.43
C ARG A 28 39.03 6.93 12.77
N LEU A 29 38.78 5.76 13.35
CA LEU A 29 37.47 5.32 13.79
C LEU A 29 36.96 6.17 14.96
N GLN A 30 37.81 6.45 15.97
CA GLN A 30 37.47 7.32 17.09
C GLN A 30 37.09 8.74 16.63
N VAL A 31 37.83 9.31 15.69
CA VAL A 31 37.52 10.63 15.12
C VAL A 31 36.18 10.63 14.38
N LYS A 32 35.89 9.57 13.61
CA LYS A 32 34.60 9.42 12.91
C LYS A 32 33.44 9.25 13.89
N VAL A 33 33.61 8.46 14.94
CA VAL A 33 32.58 8.24 15.96
C VAL A 33 32.33 9.51 16.78
N ARG A 34 33.36 10.27 17.17
CA ARG A 34 33.19 11.58 17.84
C ARG A 34 32.46 12.59 16.96
N LYS A 35 32.80 12.66 15.66
CA LYS A 35 32.08 13.50 14.69
C LYS A 35 30.61 13.08 14.55
N LEU A 36 30.34 11.77 14.55
CA LEU A 36 28.98 11.25 14.44
C LEU A 36 28.17 11.53 15.72
N SER A 37 28.75 11.28 16.90
CA SER A 37 28.15 11.61 18.20
C SER A 37 27.80 13.10 18.30
N THR A 38 28.71 13.99 17.89
CA THR A 38 28.47 15.45 17.90
C THR A 38 27.34 15.84 16.94
N LYS A 39 27.27 15.22 15.75
CA LYS A 39 26.18 15.45 14.79
C LYS A 39 24.85 14.94 15.31
N VAL A 40 24.84 13.79 15.98
CA VAL A 40 23.64 13.22 16.61
C VAL A 40 23.19 14.12 17.75
N MET A 41 24.07 14.54 18.67
CA MET A 41 23.74 15.46 19.75
C MET A 41 23.17 16.79 19.23
N ARG A 42 23.79 17.38 18.19
CA ARG A 42 23.27 18.59 17.53
C ARG A 42 21.89 18.36 16.91
N LYS A 43 21.65 17.23 16.24
CA LYS A 43 20.35 16.91 15.66
C LYS A 43 19.29 16.62 16.73
N THR A 44 19.64 15.93 17.82
CA THR A 44 18.75 15.67 18.95
C THR A 44 18.39 16.95 19.69
N GLN A 45 19.34 17.89 19.82
CA GLN A 45 19.10 19.19 20.44
C GLN A 45 18.30 20.15 19.54
N MET A 46 18.38 20.00 18.21
CA MET A 46 17.58 20.75 17.23
C MET A 46 16.18 20.14 16.96
N ASN A 47 15.95 18.86 17.26
CA ASN A 47 14.69 18.14 16.99
C ASN A 47 14.00 17.59 18.26
N SER A 48 14.05 18.30 19.38
CA SER A 48 13.46 17.82 20.66
C SER A 48 11.94 17.56 20.62
N THR A 49 11.26 17.82 19.50
CA THR A 49 9.81 17.64 19.31
C THR A 49 9.41 16.46 18.42
N THR A 50 10.33 15.69 17.83
CA THR A 50 9.98 14.62 16.87
C THR A 50 10.47 13.21 17.21
N LEU A 51 11.28 13.03 18.25
CA LEU A 51 11.72 11.71 18.70
C LEU A 51 11.01 11.31 19.99
N THR A 52 10.39 10.14 19.99
CA THR A 52 9.76 9.61 21.19
C THR A 52 10.82 9.26 22.25
N ILE A 53 10.42 9.30 23.53
CA ILE A 53 11.31 8.96 24.66
C ILE A 53 11.93 7.56 24.51
N ARG A 54 11.25 6.63 23.83
CA ARG A 54 11.75 5.27 23.57
C ARG A 54 12.91 5.28 22.58
N GLU A 55 12.79 6.01 21.48
CA GLU A 55 13.83 6.13 20.46
C GLU A 55 15.08 6.83 21.02
N LEU A 56 14.88 7.84 21.87
CA LEU A 56 15.97 8.53 22.55
C LEU A 56 16.76 7.58 23.47
N ARG A 57 16.07 6.74 24.25
CA ARG A 57 16.70 5.74 25.12
C ARG A 57 17.45 4.68 24.32
N GLN A 58 16.90 4.25 23.18
CA GLN A 58 17.54 3.25 22.33
C GLN A 58 18.81 3.78 21.65
N LEU A 59 18.77 5.05 21.23
CA LEU A 59 19.92 5.74 20.66
C LEU A 59 21.05 5.93 21.68
N LYS A 60 20.71 6.36 22.90
CA LYS A 60 21.68 6.49 24.01
C LYS A 60 22.40 5.17 24.30
N ARG A 61 21.65 4.05 24.43
CA ARG A 61 22.24 2.72 24.66
C ARG A 61 23.17 2.28 23.53
N THR A 62 22.80 2.57 22.28
CA THR A 62 23.61 2.22 21.11
C THR A 62 24.94 2.99 21.11
N LEU A 63 24.91 4.28 21.48
CA LEU A 63 26.11 5.11 21.58
C LEU A 63 27.01 4.68 22.75
N GLU A 64 26.45 4.39 23.92
CA GLU A 64 27.19 3.88 25.08
C GLU A 64 27.87 2.54 24.76
N ARG A 65 27.17 1.64 24.07
CA ARG A 65 27.73 0.35 23.63
C ARG A 65 28.87 0.55 22.63
N ALA A 66 28.73 1.47 21.68
CA ALA A 66 29.79 1.80 20.74
C ALA A 66 31.03 2.38 21.45
N ASN A 67 30.83 3.21 22.48
CA ASN A 67 31.92 3.77 23.26
C ASN A 67 32.65 2.68 24.08
N ASN A 68 31.91 1.77 24.73
CA ASN A 68 32.48 0.66 25.49
C ASN A 68 33.29 -0.33 24.62
N ILE A 69 32.89 -0.52 23.36
CA ILE A 69 33.65 -1.32 22.37
C ILE A 69 34.96 -0.61 21.99
N LEU A 70 34.95 0.71 21.84
CA LEU A 70 36.16 1.50 21.52
C LEU A 70 37.14 1.55 22.69
N ASP A 71 36.64 1.57 23.93
CA ASP A 71 37.43 1.57 25.15
C ASP A 71 37.91 0.17 25.54
N GLY A 72 37.56 -0.87 24.76
CA GLY A 72 38.02 -2.25 24.97
C GLY A 72 37.40 -2.95 26.18
N LEU A 73 36.31 -2.40 26.75
CA LEU A 73 35.66 -2.86 27.97
C LEU A 73 34.55 -3.90 27.73
N ALA A 74 34.23 -4.20 26.47
CA ALA A 74 33.20 -5.17 26.10
C ALA A 74 33.75 -6.22 25.11
N PRO A 75 33.40 -7.51 25.25
CA PRO A 75 33.77 -8.53 24.29
C PRO A 75 33.20 -8.19 22.91
N VAL A 76 34.06 -8.32 21.89
CA VAL A 76 33.68 -8.16 20.49
C VAL A 76 32.53 -9.12 20.19
N PRO A 77 31.36 -8.66 19.74
CA PRO A 77 30.31 -9.57 19.31
C PRO A 77 30.87 -10.45 18.19
N GLY A 78 30.76 -11.77 18.34
CA GLY A 78 30.99 -12.70 17.23
C GLY A 78 30.13 -12.33 16.02
N PRO A 79 30.43 -12.87 14.82
CA PRO A 79 29.65 -12.57 13.62
C PRO A 79 28.17 -12.84 13.91
N GLY A 80 27.41 -11.76 14.10
CA GLY A 80 25.98 -11.82 14.28
C GLY A 80 25.35 -12.38 13.00
N PRO A 81 24.12 -12.91 13.07
CA PRO A 81 23.39 -13.27 11.87
C PRO A 81 23.43 -12.10 10.89
N ILE A 82 23.86 -12.38 9.65
CA ILE A 82 23.83 -11.42 8.55
C ILE A 82 22.41 -10.84 8.53
N PRO A 83 22.24 -9.50 8.61
CA PRO A 83 20.92 -8.91 8.48
C PRO A 83 20.28 -9.43 7.20
N THR A 84 19.16 -10.15 7.32
CA THR A 84 18.36 -10.54 6.17
C THR A 84 18.06 -9.25 5.41
N PRO A 85 18.35 -9.16 4.10
CA PRO A 85 18.03 -7.97 3.32
C PRO A 85 16.55 -7.64 3.55
N ILE A 86 16.29 -6.47 4.12
CA ILE A 86 14.92 -5.95 4.19
C ILE A 86 14.49 -5.81 2.72
N PRO A 87 13.39 -6.46 2.29
CA PRO A 87 12.88 -6.29 0.94
C PRO A 87 12.68 -4.80 0.68
N VAL A 88 13.42 -4.25 -0.28
CA VAL A 88 13.18 -2.88 -0.73
C VAL A 88 11.79 -2.88 -1.37
N PRO A 89 10.86 -2.00 -0.98
CA PRO A 89 9.56 -1.91 -1.63
C PRO A 89 9.79 -1.64 -3.12
N VAL A 90 9.41 -2.61 -3.96
CA VAL A 90 9.43 -2.42 -5.41
C VAL A 90 8.39 -1.33 -5.71
N PRO A 91 8.75 -0.25 -6.44
CA PRO A 91 7.78 0.75 -6.84
C PRO A 91 6.63 0.08 -7.62
N THR A 92 5.40 0.26 -7.15
CA THR A 92 4.19 -0.20 -7.84
C THR A 92 4.03 0.58 -9.15
N LEU A 93 4.44 -0.04 -10.26
CA LEU A 93 4.33 0.55 -11.60
C LEU A 93 2.86 0.64 -12.01
N LYS A 94 2.43 1.82 -12.45
CA LYS A 94 1.10 1.98 -13.08
C LYS A 94 1.09 1.28 -14.44
N CYS A 95 -0.07 0.88 -14.94
CA CYS A 95 -0.18 0.07 -16.16
C CYS A 95 0.43 0.77 -17.39
N ALA A 96 0.33 2.09 -17.47
CA ALA A 96 0.97 2.91 -18.51
C ALA A 96 2.52 2.84 -18.50
N GLN A 97 3.13 2.32 -17.44
CA GLN A 97 4.58 2.15 -17.27
C GLN A 97 5.02 0.67 -17.34
N ASP A 98 4.07 -0.25 -17.55
CA ASP A 98 4.32 -1.68 -17.67
C ASP A 98 4.86 -2.02 -19.08
N LEU A 99 5.21 -3.28 -19.31
CA LEU A 99 5.57 -3.79 -20.63
C LEU A 99 4.46 -3.50 -21.65
N GLN A 100 4.86 -3.17 -22.88
CA GLN A 100 3.94 -2.80 -23.96
C GLN A 100 2.82 -3.84 -24.17
N SER A 101 3.14 -5.13 -24.06
CA SER A 101 2.18 -6.23 -24.18
C SER A 101 1.14 -6.21 -23.06
N ASN A 102 1.58 -5.97 -21.81
CA ASN A 102 0.70 -5.91 -20.64
C ASN A 102 -0.22 -4.68 -20.73
N PHE A 103 0.34 -3.53 -21.10
CA PHE A 103 -0.42 -2.31 -21.34
C PHE A 103 -1.49 -2.51 -22.41
N GLN A 104 -1.14 -3.04 -23.59
CA GLN A 104 -2.08 -3.27 -24.69
C GLN A 104 -3.21 -4.23 -24.30
N ALA A 105 -2.86 -5.33 -23.61
CA ALA A 105 -3.84 -6.31 -23.15
C ALA A 105 -4.83 -5.70 -22.13
N ALA A 106 -4.32 -5.01 -21.12
CA ALA A 106 -5.15 -4.36 -20.10
C ALA A 106 -6.01 -3.24 -20.71
N PHE A 107 -5.42 -2.39 -21.57
CA PHE A 107 -6.12 -1.33 -22.27
C PHE A 107 -7.31 -1.87 -23.09
N SER A 108 -7.05 -2.88 -23.92
CA SER A 108 -8.09 -3.51 -24.76
C SER A 108 -9.21 -4.11 -23.92
N LYS A 109 -8.85 -4.80 -22.84
CA LYS A 109 -9.81 -5.40 -21.90
C LYS A 109 -10.69 -4.36 -21.21
N VAL A 110 -10.07 -3.31 -20.65
CA VAL A 110 -10.79 -2.23 -19.95
C VAL A 110 -11.65 -1.42 -20.91
N LYS A 111 -11.17 -1.15 -22.13
CA LYS A 111 -11.96 -0.48 -23.17
C LYS A 111 -13.18 -1.31 -23.55
N THR A 112 -13.01 -2.61 -23.76
CA THR A 112 -14.12 -3.53 -24.11
C THR A 112 -15.16 -3.57 -23.00
N PHE A 113 -14.71 -3.66 -21.74
CA PHE A 113 -15.59 -3.56 -20.58
C PHE A 113 -16.35 -2.22 -20.54
N ALA A 114 -15.66 -1.10 -20.76
CA ALA A 114 -16.27 0.22 -20.69
C ALA A 114 -17.31 0.44 -21.80
N TYR A 115 -17.09 -0.13 -22.97
CA TYR A 115 -18.04 -0.06 -24.09
C TYR A 115 -19.26 -0.98 -23.91
N ALA A 116 -19.09 -2.13 -23.25
CA ALA A 116 -20.16 -3.12 -23.13
C ALA A 116 -21.33 -2.61 -22.27
N SER A 117 -22.56 -2.95 -22.66
CA SER A 117 -23.79 -2.69 -21.89
C SER A 117 -23.79 -3.37 -20.52
N SER A 118 -23.12 -4.52 -20.41
CA SER A 118 -22.88 -5.19 -19.13
C SER A 118 -21.87 -4.46 -18.23
N GLY A 119 -21.02 -3.60 -18.80
CA GLY A 119 -20.07 -2.75 -18.10
C GLY A 119 -20.59 -1.33 -17.90
N LEU A 120 -19.90 -0.35 -18.49
CA LEU A 120 -20.24 1.07 -18.35
C LEU A 120 -21.15 1.63 -19.45
N ASP A 121 -21.39 0.86 -20.51
CA ASP A 121 -22.25 1.25 -21.65
C ASP A 121 -21.87 2.61 -22.27
N LEU A 122 -20.56 2.86 -22.39
CA LEU A 122 -20.04 4.12 -22.94
C LEU A 122 -19.96 4.06 -24.47
N SER A 123 -19.99 5.23 -25.10
CA SER A 123 -19.61 5.34 -26.51
C SER A 123 -18.17 4.88 -26.73
N SER A 124 -17.82 4.50 -27.97
CA SER A 124 -16.46 4.04 -28.30
C SER A 124 -15.35 5.04 -27.92
N SER A 125 -15.59 6.33 -28.10
CA SER A 125 -14.65 7.40 -27.72
C SER A 125 -14.54 7.55 -26.19
N ALA A 126 -15.66 7.49 -25.47
CA ALA A 126 -15.67 7.56 -24.01
C ALA A 126 -15.04 6.31 -23.37
N ALA A 127 -15.28 5.12 -23.93
CA ALA A 127 -14.64 3.86 -23.52
C ALA A 127 -13.12 3.90 -23.71
N THR A 128 -12.65 4.49 -24.82
CA THR A 128 -11.21 4.71 -25.08
C THR A 128 -10.61 5.65 -24.01
N SER A 129 -11.27 6.78 -23.75
CA SER A 129 -10.82 7.76 -22.73
C SER A 129 -10.81 7.17 -21.32
N PHE A 130 -11.81 6.35 -21.00
CA PHE A 130 -11.88 5.62 -19.74
C PHE A 130 -10.68 4.66 -19.59
N ALA A 131 -10.39 3.85 -20.61
CA ALA A 131 -9.25 2.93 -20.57
C ALA A 131 -7.91 3.65 -20.47
N GLN A 132 -7.74 4.80 -21.11
CA GLN A 132 -6.55 5.64 -20.96
C GLN A 132 -6.39 6.12 -19.51
N THR A 133 -7.47 6.64 -18.90
CA THR A 133 -7.45 7.11 -17.51
C THR A 133 -7.18 5.96 -16.54
N TRP A 134 -7.84 4.83 -16.74
CA TRP A 134 -7.67 3.63 -15.91
C TRP A 134 -6.22 3.12 -15.94
N THR A 135 -5.60 3.04 -17.12
CA THR A 135 -4.21 2.56 -17.24
C THR A 135 -3.18 3.50 -16.60
N GLN A 136 -3.52 4.78 -16.40
CA GLN A 136 -2.68 5.72 -15.63
C GLN A 136 -2.86 5.55 -14.11
N GLN A 137 -4.02 5.05 -13.66
CA GLN A 137 -4.38 4.97 -12.25
C GLN A 137 -4.08 3.61 -11.61
N TYR A 138 -4.19 2.51 -12.36
CA TYR A 138 -4.09 1.16 -11.83
C TYR A 138 -2.99 0.34 -12.50
N GLN A 139 -2.57 -0.76 -11.86
CA GLN A 139 -1.63 -1.72 -12.43
C GLN A 139 -2.33 -2.59 -13.48
N CYS A 140 -1.63 -3.08 -14.51
CA CYS A 140 -2.27 -3.90 -15.54
C CYS A 140 -2.87 -5.20 -14.96
N ALA A 141 -2.21 -5.77 -13.94
CA ALA A 141 -2.63 -7.00 -13.28
C ALA A 141 -3.98 -6.90 -12.54
N THR A 142 -4.45 -5.70 -12.20
CA THR A 142 -5.72 -5.53 -11.46
C THR A 142 -6.95 -5.44 -12.36
N ALA A 143 -6.79 -5.45 -13.69
CA ALA A 143 -7.87 -5.24 -14.65
C ALA A 143 -9.03 -6.23 -14.47
N ASP A 144 -8.73 -7.53 -14.34
CA ASP A 144 -9.77 -8.56 -14.18
C ASP A 144 -10.52 -8.40 -12.87
N ARG A 145 -9.79 -8.14 -11.78
CA ARG A 145 -10.38 -7.90 -10.47
C ARG A 145 -11.30 -6.69 -10.47
N TYR A 146 -10.84 -5.56 -11.01
CA TYR A 146 -11.62 -4.33 -11.14
C TYR A 146 -12.94 -4.59 -11.90
N ILE A 147 -12.87 -5.28 -13.04
CA ILE A 147 -14.03 -5.59 -13.87
C ILE A 147 -15.01 -6.50 -13.13
N ASN A 148 -14.50 -7.52 -12.43
CA ASN A 148 -15.33 -8.47 -11.69
C ASN A 148 -16.01 -7.80 -10.49
N ASP A 149 -15.27 -7.02 -9.71
CA ASP A 149 -15.81 -6.26 -8.58
C ASP A 149 -16.87 -5.26 -9.05
N PHE A 150 -16.63 -4.54 -10.14
CA PHE A 150 -17.63 -3.66 -10.74
C PHE A 150 -18.91 -4.41 -11.13
N LYS A 151 -18.78 -5.53 -11.84
CA LYS A 151 -19.93 -6.32 -12.29
C LYS A 151 -20.72 -6.88 -11.11
N TYR A 152 -20.03 -7.34 -10.07
CA TYR A 152 -20.64 -7.79 -8.83
C TYR A 152 -21.48 -6.67 -8.19
N LEU A 153 -20.88 -5.49 -8.00
CA LEU A 153 -21.56 -4.34 -7.40
C LEU A 153 -22.75 -3.85 -8.24
N LYS A 154 -22.61 -3.81 -9.57
CA LYS A 154 -23.70 -3.43 -10.48
C LYS A 154 -24.86 -4.42 -10.38
N LYS A 155 -24.57 -5.72 -10.37
CA LYS A 155 -25.59 -6.77 -10.21
C LYS A 155 -26.30 -6.67 -8.87
N PHE A 156 -25.55 -6.49 -7.79
CA PHE A 156 -26.12 -6.28 -6.45
C PHE A 156 -27.03 -5.06 -6.41
N ALA A 157 -26.58 -3.92 -6.94
CA ALA A 157 -27.33 -2.68 -6.92
C ALA A 157 -28.61 -2.75 -7.77
N TYR A 158 -28.58 -3.46 -8.89
CA TYR A 158 -29.74 -3.63 -9.78
C TYR A 158 -30.76 -4.66 -9.25
N ALA A 159 -30.29 -5.70 -8.55
CA ALA A 159 -31.17 -6.79 -8.13
C ALA A 159 -32.24 -6.32 -7.15
N SER A 160 -33.46 -6.85 -7.30
CA SER A 160 -34.56 -6.64 -6.35
C SER A 160 -34.24 -7.19 -4.95
N ALA A 161 -33.34 -8.16 -4.84
CA ALA A 161 -32.82 -8.66 -3.56
C ALA A 161 -31.70 -7.78 -2.95
N GLY A 162 -31.16 -6.83 -3.72
CA GLY A 162 -30.13 -5.88 -3.29
C GLY A 162 -30.70 -4.47 -3.14
N LEU A 163 -30.22 -3.52 -3.92
CA LEU A 163 -30.66 -2.11 -3.81
C LEU A 163 -31.88 -1.77 -4.68
N ASP A 164 -32.24 -2.62 -5.65
CA ASP A 164 -33.42 -2.43 -6.51
C ASP A 164 -33.38 -1.09 -7.27
N LEU A 165 -32.18 -0.71 -7.72
CA LEU A 165 -31.93 0.51 -8.46
C LEU A 165 -32.18 0.31 -9.95
N SER A 166 -32.47 1.41 -10.65
CA SER A 166 -32.46 1.41 -12.12
C SER A 166 -31.08 1.02 -12.66
N SER A 167 -31.01 0.54 -13.90
CA SER A 167 -29.75 0.14 -14.54
C SER A 167 -28.68 1.25 -14.50
N SER A 168 -29.08 2.51 -14.74
CA SER A 168 -28.18 3.67 -14.69
C SER A 168 -27.69 3.99 -13.27
N ALA A 169 -28.58 3.90 -12.27
CA ALA A 169 -28.23 4.10 -10.87
C ALA A 169 -27.34 2.96 -10.33
N ALA A 170 -27.59 1.71 -10.74
CA ALA A 170 -26.75 0.57 -10.41
C ALA A 170 -25.34 0.68 -11.01
N THR A 171 -25.23 1.16 -12.25
CA THR A 171 -23.94 1.45 -12.90
C THR A 171 -23.19 2.55 -12.15
N SER A 172 -23.87 3.62 -11.76
CA SER A 172 -23.28 4.72 -10.98
C SER A 172 -22.83 4.27 -9.59
N TYR A 173 -23.63 3.45 -8.93
CA TYR A 173 -23.29 2.83 -7.64
C TYR A 173 -21.99 2.03 -7.73
N ALA A 174 -21.91 1.11 -8.71
CA ALA A 174 -20.73 0.27 -8.90
C ALA A 174 -19.48 1.12 -9.20
N LYS A 175 -19.61 2.11 -10.09
CA LYS A 175 -18.51 3.01 -10.44
C LYS A 175 -17.96 3.77 -9.23
N ASN A 176 -18.82 4.27 -8.36
CA ASN A 176 -18.42 5.08 -7.20
C ASN A 176 -17.81 4.26 -6.06
N LYS A 177 -18.05 2.94 -6.04
CA LYS A 177 -17.71 2.08 -4.91
C LYS A 177 -16.59 1.08 -5.19
N VAL A 178 -16.36 0.72 -6.45
CA VAL A 178 -15.42 -0.35 -6.86
C VAL A 178 -14.02 -0.18 -6.28
N ASP A 179 -13.49 1.04 -6.22
CA ASP A 179 -12.14 1.31 -5.69
C ASP A 179 -11.96 1.01 -4.21
N SER A 180 -13.05 1.12 -3.46
CA SER A 180 -13.09 0.93 -2.01
C SER A 180 -13.61 -0.45 -1.60
N PHE A 181 -14.11 -1.23 -2.55
CA PHE A 181 -14.83 -2.47 -2.26
C PHE A 181 -13.90 -3.52 -1.68
N CYS A 182 -14.29 -4.15 -0.58
CA CYS A 182 -13.58 -5.28 -0.03
C CYS A 182 -14.08 -6.56 -0.71
N SER A 183 -13.38 -7.06 -1.74
CA SER A 183 -13.84 -8.21 -2.54
C SER A 183 -14.08 -9.50 -1.73
N SER A 184 -13.47 -9.61 -0.54
CA SER A 184 -13.67 -10.73 0.39
C SER A 184 -14.92 -10.59 1.27
N TYR A 185 -15.57 -9.42 1.27
CA TYR A 185 -16.73 -9.14 2.11
C TYR A 185 -18.03 -9.62 1.44
N ASP A 186 -18.86 -10.35 2.17
CA ASP A 186 -20.15 -10.84 1.68
C ASP A 186 -21.23 -9.75 1.73
N LEU A 187 -21.11 -8.77 0.81
CA LEU A 187 -22.03 -7.65 0.71
C LEU A 187 -23.49 -8.10 0.56
N SER A 188 -23.74 -9.09 -0.30
CA SER A 188 -25.11 -9.54 -0.60
C SER A 188 -25.73 -10.31 0.57
N GLY A 189 -24.96 -11.18 1.23
CA GLY A 189 -25.43 -11.92 2.39
C GLY A 189 -25.70 -11.02 3.59
N GLU A 190 -24.76 -10.13 3.93
CA GLU A 190 -24.92 -9.20 5.06
C GLU A 190 -26.05 -8.20 4.83
N PHE A 191 -26.19 -7.68 3.59
CA PHE A 191 -27.33 -6.86 3.23
C PHE A 191 -28.66 -7.60 3.38
N SER A 192 -28.74 -8.86 2.92
CA SER A 192 -29.97 -9.66 3.04
C SER A 192 -30.38 -9.88 4.49
N LYS A 193 -29.41 -10.17 5.38
CA LYS A 193 -29.65 -10.34 6.82
C LYS A 193 -30.19 -9.04 7.45
N ALA A 194 -29.51 -7.92 7.21
CA ALA A 194 -29.92 -6.62 7.75
C ALA A 194 -31.29 -6.18 7.20
N TYR A 195 -31.56 -6.43 5.92
CA TYR A 195 -32.85 -6.14 5.30
C TYR A 195 -33.99 -6.95 5.93
N LYS A 196 -33.80 -8.26 6.09
CA LYS A 196 -34.81 -9.15 6.70
C LYS A 196 -35.14 -8.73 8.13
N PHE A 197 -34.13 -8.37 8.92
CA PHE A 197 -34.34 -7.85 10.27
C PHE A 197 -35.14 -6.55 10.25
N ALA A 198 -34.78 -5.61 9.37
CA ALA A 198 -35.48 -4.33 9.31
C ALA A 198 -36.92 -4.42 8.78
N TYR A 199 -37.17 -5.30 7.81
CA TYR A 199 -38.48 -5.45 7.16
C TYR A 199 -39.47 -6.34 7.92
N SER A 200 -38.97 -7.27 8.75
CA SER A 200 -39.82 -8.22 9.48
C SER A 200 -40.66 -7.51 10.55
N SER A 201 -41.91 -7.95 10.72
CA SER A 201 -42.80 -7.54 11.81
C SER A 201 -42.31 -7.97 13.20
N GLY A 202 -41.42 -8.97 13.26
CA GLY A 202 -40.69 -9.36 14.48
C GLY A 202 -39.37 -8.60 14.68
N GLY A 203 -39.02 -7.68 13.78
CA GLY A 203 -37.80 -6.87 13.84
C GLY A 203 -38.13 -5.39 13.95
N LEU A 204 -37.65 -4.56 13.01
CA LEU A 204 -37.93 -3.11 13.04
C LEU A 204 -39.26 -2.73 12.37
N ASP A 205 -39.90 -3.65 11.66
CA ASP A 205 -41.17 -3.45 10.94
C ASP A 205 -41.17 -2.21 10.03
N TYR A 206 -40.05 -1.98 9.35
CA TYR A 206 -39.91 -0.88 8.39
C TYR A 206 -40.55 -1.23 7.06
N SER A 207 -41.04 -0.19 6.37
CA SER A 207 -41.38 -0.32 4.94
C SER A 207 -40.18 -0.83 4.14
N SER A 208 -40.43 -1.48 3.00
CA SER A 208 -39.36 -2.04 2.17
C SER A 208 -38.27 -1.00 1.83
N SER A 209 -38.65 0.22 1.46
CA SER A 209 -37.69 1.29 1.15
C SER A 209 -36.82 1.66 2.35
N ARG A 210 -37.42 1.79 3.54
CA ARG A 210 -36.70 2.14 4.78
C ARG A 210 -35.85 0.96 5.28
N ALA A 211 -36.29 -0.28 5.08
CA ALA A 211 -35.51 -1.48 5.38
C ALA A 211 -34.28 -1.62 4.47
N ARG A 212 -34.39 -1.30 3.18
CA ARG A 212 -33.23 -1.26 2.26
C ARG A 212 -32.21 -0.20 2.69
N GLN A 213 -32.68 0.99 3.05
CA GLN A 213 -31.80 2.06 3.51
C GLN A 213 -31.08 1.67 4.80
N TYR A 214 -31.81 1.11 5.77
CA TYR A 214 -31.19 0.56 6.98
C TYR A 214 -30.11 -0.48 6.67
N ALA A 215 -30.42 -1.47 5.82
CA ALA A 215 -29.47 -2.52 5.44
C ALA A 215 -28.22 -1.94 4.78
N LYS A 216 -28.38 -0.95 3.91
CA LYS A 216 -27.29 -0.21 3.28
C LYS A 216 -26.41 0.47 4.34
N ASP A 217 -27.00 1.20 5.27
CA ASP A 217 -26.27 1.96 6.30
C ASP A 217 -25.48 1.05 7.25
N GLN A 218 -25.95 -0.17 7.50
CA GLN A 218 -25.23 -1.15 8.33
C GLN A 218 -24.03 -1.80 7.60
N VAL A 219 -24.18 -2.05 6.31
CA VAL A 219 -23.29 -2.96 5.56
C VAL A 219 -22.23 -2.19 4.79
N GLU A 220 -22.57 -1.03 4.23
CA GLU A 220 -21.62 -0.24 3.43
C GLU A 220 -20.33 0.16 4.16
N PRO A 221 -20.34 0.58 5.44
CA PRO A 221 -19.11 0.95 6.14
C PRO A 221 -18.09 -0.19 6.24
N GLN A 222 -18.56 -1.44 6.22
CA GLN A 222 -17.71 -2.64 6.30
C GLN A 222 -17.32 -3.15 4.90
N ALA A 223 -18.24 -3.04 3.94
CA ALA A 223 -18.00 -3.45 2.56
C ALA A 223 -17.05 -2.50 1.81
N PHE A 224 -16.93 -1.24 2.24
CA PHE A 224 -16.22 -0.18 1.53
C PHE A 224 -15.19 0.54 2.40
N GLY A 225 -14.00 -0.07 2.51
CA GLY A 225 -12.85 0.51 3.20
C GLY A 225 -11.50 -0.03 2.74
N CYS A 226 -11.50 -0.91 1.73
CA CYS A 226 -10.29 -1.55 1.23
C CYS A 226 -9.64 -0.67 0.15
N ARG A 227 -8.32 -0.47 0.23
CA ARG A 227 -7.55 0.12 -0.89
C ARG A 227 -7.24 -0.98 -1.89
N ASN A 228 -8.21 -1.28 -2.76
CA ASN A 228 -8.25 -2.56 -3.44
C ASN A 228 -7.27 -2.70 -4.62
N PHE A 229 -6.83 -1.56 -5.18
CA PHE A 229 -6.05 -1.53 -6.42
C PHE A 229 -4.74 -0.73 -6.34
N ASP A 230 -4.36 -0.25 -5.14
CA ASP A 230 -3.16 0.57 -4.94
C ASP A 230 -1.96 -0.17 -4.32
N ASN A 231 -2.14 -1.41 -3.84
CA ASN A 231 -1.12 -2.11 -3.05
C ASN A 231 -0.97 -3.59 -3.46
N PHE A 232 -0.15 -3.88 -4.47
CA PHE A 232 0.59 -5.14 -4.59
C PHE A 232 1.92 -4.89 -5.31
#